data_AF-A0A9D0LRG4-F1
#
_entry.id   AF-A0A9D0LRG4-F1
#
_cell.length_a   1.000
_cell.length_b   1.000
_cell.length_c   1.000
_cell.angle_alpha   90.00
_cell.angle_beta   90.00
_cell.angle_gamma   90.00
#
_symmetry.space_group_name_H-M   'P 1'
#
loop_
_entity.id
_entity.type
_entity.pdbx_description
1 polymer ?
#
loop_
_entity_poly.entity_id
_entity_poly.type
_entity_poly.pdbx_seq_one_letter_code
_entity_poly.pdbx_strand_id
1 'polypeptide(L)'
;MQATGQYRFMIGAMLLLLAMVLLVPLAPYALAYVQGSGAVPDPGTDLWRDVRQAVPGDSQVQGVDTGTLISARGEQWRQYRMQQLAPYSAVVFAGVIGLFVLYFLIRGRIRIMAGRSGRLIQRYSTADRWIHWFMAVVFLVLMLTGLVLLYGRWVLIPWLGPEGFSATAAFCKWAHNLSGPLFILALVLMFFAYLREALFKFKVDIAWFLHAGGYLGGRHPSSGKINAGQKAWFWAVVIGGALLSISGLAMDFPAFVQSRDLLQDAHLVHTLSAV
;
A
#
# COMPACT_ATOMS: atom_id res chain seq x y z
N MET A 1 -9.46 -55.30 -30.96
CA MET A 1 -10.51 -54.39 -31.47
C MET A 1 -11.38 -53.75 -30.36
N GLN A 2 -10.96 -53.68 -29.09
CA GLN A 2 -11.77 -53.09 -28.00
C GLN A 2 -11.36 -51.67 -27.56
N ALA A 3 -10.13 -51.22 -27.86
CA ALA A 3 -9.63 -49.93 -27.38
C ALA A 3 -10.27 -48.71 -28.08
N THR A 4 -10.67 -48.83 -29.35
CA THR A 4 -11.18 -47.71 -30.16
C THR A 4 -12.56 -47.20 -29.73
N GLY A 5 -13.38 -48.04 -29.10
CA GLY A 5 -14.71 -47.65 -28.58
C GLY A 5 -14.61 -46.77 -27.34
N GLN A 6 -13.66 -47.06 -26.44
CA GLN A 6 -13.48 -46.32 -25.19
C GLN A 6 -12.96 -44.90 -25.45
N TYR A 7 -12.02 -44.71 -26.38
CA TYR A 7 -11.54 -43.37 -26.75
C TYR A 7 -12.63 -42.50 -27.38
N ARG A 8 -13.51 -43.07 -28.22
CA ARG A 8 -14.61 -42.32 -28.83
C ARG A 8 -15.66 -41.90 -27.80
N PHE A 9 -15.96 -42.78 -26.85
CA PHE A 9 -16.86 -42.45 -25.73
C PHE A 9 -16.26 -41.37 -24.83
N MET A 10 -14.96 -41.49 -24.49
CA MET A 10 -14.28 -40.53 -23.62
C MET A 10 -14.13 -39.16 -24.28
N ILE A 11 -13.80 -39.10 -25.58
CA ILE A 11 -13.78 -37.84 -26.35
C ILE A 11 -15.19 -37.25 -26.44
N GLY A 12 -16.21 -38.08 -26.68
CA GLY A 12 -17.61 -37.63 -26.68
C GLY A 12 -18.03 -37.04 -25.34
N ALA A 13 -17.68 -37.70 -24.23
CA ALA A 13 -17.96 -37.24 -22.88
C ALA A 13 -17.19 -35.93 -22.55
N MET A 14 -15.92 -35.81 -22.96
CA MET A 14 -15.13 -34.60 -22.76
C MET A 14 -15.64 -33.43 -23.59
N LEU A 15 -16.07 -33.66 -24.84
CA LEU A 15 -16.69 -32.63 -25.68
C LEU A 15 -18.06 -32.20 -25.16
N LEU A 16 -18.85 -33.14 -24.62
CA LEU A 16 -20.13 -32.83 -24.00
C LEU A 16 -19.95 -32.06 -22.69
N LEU A 17 -18.95 -32.44 -21.88
CA LEU A 17 -18.60 -31.72 -20.66
C LEU A 17 -18.08 -30.31 -20.97
N LEU A 18 -17.23 -30.16 -22.00
CA LEU A 18 -16.74 -28.87 -22.48
C LEU A 18 -17.90 -28.01 -23.01
N ALA A 19 -18.82 -28.59 -23.78
CA ALA A 19 -20.01 -27.90 -24.25
C ALA A 19 -20.91 -27.47 -23.09
N MET A 20 -21.12 -28.31 -22.07
CA MET A 20 -21.89 -27.93 -20.88
C MET A 20 -21.19 -26.82 -20.09
N VAL A 21 -19.86 -26.89 -19.91
CA VAL A 21 -19.09 -25.85 -19.21
C VAL A 21 -19.12 -24.52 -19.95
N LEU A 22 -19.18 -24.53 -21.29
CA LEU A 22 -19.24 -23.31 -22.11
C LEU A 22 -20.67 -22.76 -22.27
N LEU A 23 -21.69 -23.63 -22.31
CA LEU A 23 -23.08 -23.24 -22.63
C LEU A 23 -23.97 -23.04 -21.40
N VAL A 24 -23.76 -23.79 -20.32
CA VAL A 24 -24.55 -23.64 -19.08
C VAL A 24 -24.40 -22.25 -18.46
N PRO A 25 -23.22 -21.60 -18.46
CA PRO A 25 -23.08 -20.22 -17.99
C PRO A 25 -23.78 -19.19 -18.87
N LEU A 26 -24.16 -19.54 -20.12
CA LEU A 26 -24.85 -18.66 -21.06
C LEU A 26 -26.38 -18.72 -20.91
N ALA A 27 -26.92 -19.79 -20.30
CA ALA A 27 -28.37 -19.93 -20.08
C ALA A 27 -28.99 -18.79 -19.22
N PRO A 28 -28.34 -18.30 -18.14
CA PRO A 28 -28.82 -17.13 -17.41
C PRO A 28 -28.87 -15.85 -18.25
N TYR A 29 -27.90 -15.65 -19.14
CA TYR A 29 -27.86 -14.48 -20.04
C TYR A 29 -28.96 -14.52 -21.10
N ALA A 30 -29.23 -15.71 -21.67
CA ALA A 30 -30.34 -15.90 -22.60
C ALA A 30 -31.70 -15.71 -21.91
N LEU A 31 -31.85 -16.20 -20.67
CA LEU A 31 -33.04 -15.97 -19.85
C LEU A 31 -33.24 -14.49 -19.53
N ALA A 32 -32.18 -13.75 -19.19
CA ALA A 32 -32.24 -12.32 -18.95
C ALA A 32 -32.57 -11.51 -20.21
N TYR A 33 -32.16 -11.98 -21.39
CA TYR A 33 -32.47 -11.36 -22.67
C TYR A 33 -33.92 -11.61 -23.13
N VAL A 34 -34.44 -12.82 -22.87
CA VAL A 34 -35.81 -13.22 -23.25
C VAL A 34 -36.87 -12.70 -22.28
N GLN A 35 -36.55 -12.54 -21.00
CA GLN A 35 -37.49 -11.96 -20.03
C GLN A 35 -37.78 -10.47 -20.29
N GLY A 36 -36.98 -9.81 -21.11
CA GLY A 36 -36.95 -8.35 -21.17
C GLY A 36 -36.49 -7.80 -19.82
N SER A 37 -35.71 -6.74 -19.83
CA SER A 37 -35.63 -5.89 -18.65
C SER A 37 -37.01 -5.28 -18.46
N GLY A 38 -37.89 -5.97 -17.71
CA GLY A 38 -39.12 -5.38 -17.21
C GLY A 38 -38.74 -4.03 -16.65
N ALA A 39 -39.34 -2.96 -17.18
CA ALA A 39 -39.06 -1.62 -16.71
C ALA A 39 -39.29 -1.64 -15.20
N VAL A 40 -38.20 -1.67 -14.44
CA VAL A 40 -38.26 -1.50 -12.99
C VAL A 40 -38.97 -0.15 -12.84
N PRO A 41 -40.18 -0.11 -12.26
CA PRO A 41 -40.86 1.16 -12.06
C PRO A 41 -39.88 2.10 -11.39
N ASP A 42 -39.72 3.32 -11.92
CA ASP A 42 -38.86 4.32 -11.27
C ASP A 42 -39.30 4.34 -9.80
N PRO A 43 -38.42 3.98 -8.86
CA PRO A 43 -38.79 3.82 -7.47
C PRO A 43 -39.22 5.14 -6.80
N GLY A 44 -39.28 6.22 -7.57
CA GLY A 44 -39.76 7.51 -7.19
C GLY A 44 -38.63 8.38 -6.68
N THR A 45 -38.86 9.69 -6.67
CA THR A 45 -37.92 10.69 -6.16
C THR A 45 -37.54 10.46 -4.70
N ASP A 46 -38.44 9.85 -3.91
CA ASP A 46 -38.23 9.58 -2.49
C ASP A 46 -37.22 8.47 -2.24
N LEU A 47 -37.30 7.32 -2.93
CA LEU A 47 -36.27 6.28 -2.78
C LEU A 47 -34.90 6.84 -3.17
N TRP A 48 -34.80 7.56 -4.30
CA TRP A 48 -33.54 8.14 -4.72
C TRP A 48 -33.02 9.23 -3.77
N ARG A 49 -33.92 9.95 -3.08
CA ARG A 49 -33.57 10.89 -2.02
C ARG A 49 -33.00 10.16 -0.81
N ASP A 50 -33.66 9.10 -0.36
CA ASP A 50 -33.25 8.28 0.77
C ASP A 50 -31.91 7.56 0.50
N VAL A 51 -31.73 7.02 -0.71
CA VAL A 51 -30.47 6.44 -1.20
C VAL A 51 -29.34 7.48 -1.16
N ARG A 52 -29.58 8.71 -1.65
CA ARG A 52 -28.57 9.79 -1.60
C ARG A 52 -28.26 10.24 -0.19
N GLN A 53 -29.23 10.17 0.72
CA GLN A 53 -29.07 10.50 2.13
C GLN A 53 -28.55 9.31 2.96
N ALA A 54 -28.26 8.17 2.32
CA ALA A 54 -27.80 6.94 2.97
C ALA A 54 -28.72 6.47 4.11
N VAL A 55 -30.03 6.69 3.97
CA VAL A 55 -31.04 6.28 4.96
C VAL A 55 -30.97 4.75 5.11
N PRO A 56 -30.75 4.22 6.33
CA PRO A 56 -30.74 2.78 6.56
C PRO A 56 -32.14 2.19 6.32
N GLY A 57 -32.20 1.10 5.54
CA GLY A 57 -33.34 0.22 5.42
C GLY A 57 -33.13 -1.09 6.17
N ASP A 58 -34.10 -1.98 6.04
CA ASP A 58 -34.05 -3.31 6.65
C ASP A 58 -33.18 -4.27 5.84
N SER A 59 -32.32 -5.02 6.53
CA SER A 59 -31.46 -6.04 5.93
C SER A 59 -31.47 -7.31 6.75
N GLN A 60 -31.55 -8.45 6.08
CA GLN A 60 -31.40 -9.76 6.72
C GLN A 60 -29.94 -10.05 7.12
N VAL A 61 -28.99 -9.28 6.57
CA VAL A 61 -27.57 -9.39 6.90
C VAL A 61 -27.23 -8.38 7.99
N GLN A 62 -26.54 -8.85 9.03
CA GLN A 62 -26.03 -7.99 10.10
C GLN A 62 -24.57 -7.62 9.81
N GLY A 63 -24.24 -6.32 9.91
CA GLY A 63 -22.89 -5.83 9.67
C GLY A 63 -22.85 -4.32 9.44
N VAL A 64 -21.64 -3.80 9.19
CA VAL A 64 -21.42 -2.38 8.90
C VAL A 64 -22.08 -2.00 7.57
N ASP A 65 -22.94 -0.99 7.60
CA ASP A 65 -23.72 -0.46 6.47
C ASP A 65 -24.63 -1.49 5.75
N THR A 66 -25.01 -2.61 6.38
CA THR A 66 -25.79 -3.66 5.67
C THR A 66 -27.21 -3.25 5.32
N GLY A 67 -27.76 -2.23 5.98
CA GLY A 67 -29.03 -1.59 5.65
C GLY A 67 -28.91 -0.41 4.68
N THR A 68 -27.69 -0.02 4.27
CA THR A 68 -27.48 1.17 3.43
C THR A 68 -27.21 0.76 1.98
N LEU A 69 -28.06 1.19 1.05
CA LEU A 69 -27.91 0.86 -0.38
C LEU A 69 -26.68 1.51 -1.03
N ILE A 70 -26.46 2.81 -0.80
CA ILE A 70 -25.29 3.55 -1.31
C ILE A 70 -24.72 4.42 -0.19
N SER A 71 -23.41 4.29 0.05
CA SER A 71 -22.70 5.17 0.98
C SER A 71 -22.40 6.52 0.31
N ALA A 72 -23.09 7.57 0.73
CA ALA A 72 -22.85 8.93 0.25
C ALA A 72 -21.40 9.39 0.51
N ARG A 73 -20.88 9.11 1.72
CA ARG A 73 -19.48 9.37 2.07
C ARG A 73 -18.51 8.50 1.28
N GLY A 74 -18.87 7.26 0.96
CA GLY A 74 -18.06 6.38 0.11
C GLY A 74 -17.77 6.95 -1.27
N GLU A 75 -18.76 7.58 -1.92
CA GLU A 75 -18.55 8.25 -3.20
C GLU A 75 -17.68 9.50 -3.05
N GLN A 76 -17.91 10.32 -2.01
CA GLN A 76 -17.05 11.47 -1.71
C GLN A 76 -15.59 11.03 -1.48
N TRP A 77 -15.38 9.96 -0.72
CA TRP A 77 -14.06 9.37 -0.48
C TRP A 77 -13.42 8.87 -1.77
N ARG A 78 -14.17 8.17 -2.64
CA ARG A 78 -13.68 7.71 -3.94
C ARG A 78 -13.22 8.89 -4.80
N GLN A 79 -14.01 9.95 -4.87
CA GLN A 79 -13.66 11.16 -5.63
C GLN A 79 -12.41 11.83 -5.03
N TYR A 80 -12.36 12.03 -3.72
CA TYR A 80 -11.19 12.57 -3.04
C TYR A 80 -9.93 11.72 -3.29
N ARG A 81 -10.03 10.40 -3.14
CA ARG A 81 -8.92 9.47 -3.36
C ARG A 81 -8.36 9.57 -4.78
N MET A 82 -9.25 9.59 -5.78
CA MET A 82 -8.87 9.57 -7.19
C MET A 82 -8.41 10.93 -7.72
N GLN A 83 -9.02 12.03 -7.25
CA GLN A 83 -8.77 13.36 -7.79
C GLN A 83 -7.72 14.15 -6.99
N GLN A 84 -7.56 13.85 -5.70
CA GLN A 84 -6.69 14.63 -4.81
C GLN A 84 -5.62 13.77 -4.16
N LEU A 85 -6.01 12.79 -3.32
CA LEU A 85 -5.06 12.07 -2.48
C LEU A 85 -3.95 11.40 -3.29
N ALA A 86 -4.31 10.56 -4.25
CA ALA A 86 -3.33 9.80 -5.01
C ALA A 86 -2.53 10.66 -6.02
N PRO A 87 -3.12 11.62 -6.77
CA PRO A 87 -2.33 12.52 -7.60
C PRO A 87 -1.35 13.40 -6.78
N TYR A 88 -1.80 13.98 -5.66
CA TYR A 88 -0.93 14.81 -4.82
C TYR A 88 0.14 13.98 -4.11
N SER A 89 -0.18 12.78 -3.62
CA SER A 89 0.84 11.90 -3.05
C SER A 89 1.89 11.49 -4.07
N ALA A 90 1.52 11.28 -5.34
CA ALA A 90 2.47 11.01 -6.42
C ALA A 90 3.38 12.22 -6.68
N VAL A 91 2.84 13.44 -6.69
CA VAL A 91 3.63 14.68 -6.85
C VAL A 91 4.59 14.89 -5.68
N VAL A 92 4.14 14.69 -4.43
CA VAL A 92 5.00 14.80 -3.24
C VAL A 92 6.12 13.77 -3.30
N PHE A 93 5.79 12.50 -3.58
CA PHE A 93 6.77 11.42 -3.69
C PHE A 93 7.82 11.71 -4.78
N ALA A 94 7.38 12.08 -5.98
CA ALA A 94 8.27 12.46 -7.08
C ALA A 94 9.08 13.73 -6.75
N GLY A 95 8.49 14.69 -6.04
CA GLY A 95 9.12 15.92 -5.60
C GLY A 95 10.27 15.67 -4.62
N VAL A 96 10.09 14.76 -3.66
CA VAL A 96 11.15 14.37 -2.71
C VAL A 96 12.30 13.68 -3.44
N ILE A 97 12.02 12.75 -4.35
CA ILE A 97 13.05 12.11 -5.19
C ILE A 97 13.77 13.18 -6.03
N GLY A 98 13.03 14.06 -6.69
CA GLY A 98 13.55 15.16 -7.49
C GLY A 98 14.44 16.10 -6.68
N LEU A 99 14.07 16.40 -5.44
CA LEU A 99 14.86 17.22 -4.51
C LEU A 99 16.21 16.56 -4.20
N PHE A 100 16.24 15.26 -3.91
CA PHE A 100 17.49 14.54 -3.68
C PHE A 100 18.37 14.47 -4.92
N VAL A 101 17.78 14.22 -6.10
CA VAL A 101 18.50 14.22 -7.38
C VAL A 101 19.07 15.61 -7.66
N LEU A 102 18.28 16.67 -7.52
CA LEU A 102 18.73 18.05 -7.72
C LEU A 102 19.85 18.42 -6.75
N TYR A 103 19.69 18.10 -5.47
CA TYR A 103 20.74 18.30 -4.47
C TYR A 103 22.04 17.60 -4.87
N PHE A 104 21.95 16.34 -5.32
CA PHE A 104 23.11 15.58 -5.78
C PHE A 104 23.75 16.20 -7.03
N LEU A 105 22.96 16.69 -7.99
CA LEU A 105 23.48 17.35 -9.20
C LEU A 105 24.18 18.67 -8.88
N ILE A 106 23.66 19.45 -7.92
CA ILE A 106 24.26 20.74 -7.51
C ILE A 106 25.51 20.53 -6.67
N ARG A 107 25.48 19.63 -5.67
CA ARG A 107 26.58 19.46 -4.70
C ARG A 107 27.62 18.43 -5.14
N GLY A 108 27.25 17.47 -5.97
CA GLY A 108 28.09 16.35 -6.35
C GLY A 108 28.41 15.39 -5.21
N ARG A 109 29.42 14.54 -5.43
CA ARG A 109 29.86 13.55 -4.43
C ARG A 109 30.69 14.21 -3.33
N ILE A 110 30.30 14.02 -2.07
CA ILE A 110 31.10 14.41 -0.89
C ILE A 110 32.31 13.48 -0.81
N ARG A 111 33.52 14.01 -1.08
CA ARG A 111 34.77 13.25 -1.07
C ARG A 111 35.45 13.31 0.30
N ILE A 112 36.14 12.24 0.67
CA ILE A 112 37.01 12.21 1.84
C ILE A 112 38.34 12.87 1.43
N MET A 113 38.58 14.11 1.86
CA MET A 113 39.73 14.89 1.38
C MET A 113 41.08 14.22 1.65
N ALA A 114 41.22 13.57 2.81
CA ALA A 114 42.45 12.88 3.21
C ALA A 114 42.53 11.41 2.71
N GLY A 115 41.56 10.92 1.93
CA GLY A 115 41.48 9.53 1.52
C GLY A 115 41.03 8.57 2.63
N ARG A 116 40.91 7.27 2.30
CA ARG A 116 40.52 6.23 3.27
C ARG A 116 41.76 5.77 4.04
N SER A 117 41.65 5.60 5.36
CA SER A 117 42.77 5.20 6.23
C SER A 117 43.22 3.74 6.08
N GLY A 118 42.48 2.90 5.34
CA GLY A 118 42.75 1.45 5.20
C GLY A 118 42.43 0.60 6.44
N ARG A 119 42.21 1.22 7.62
CA ARG A 119 41.84 0.54 8.86
C ARG A 119 40.32 0.53 9.03
N LEU A 120 39.76 -0.65 9.26
CA LEU A 120 38.34 -0.83 9.52
C LEU A 120 38.08 -0.95 11.02
N ILE A 121 36.95 -0.40 11.47
CA ILE A 121 36.41 -0.60 12.81
C ILE A 121 35.00 -1.18 12.71
N GLN A 122 34.62 -2.01 13.67
CA GLN A 122 33.27 -2.54 13.72
C GLN A 122 32.30 -1.44 14.18
N ARG A 123 31.55 -0.87 13.24
CA ARG A 123 30.53 0.16 13.54
C ARG A 123 29.19 -0.45 13.97
N TYR A 124 28.82 -1.56 13.36
CA TYR A 124 27.55 -2.28 13.57
C TYR A 124 27.83 -3.77 13.76
N SER A 125 27.07 -4.39 14.66
CA SER A 125 27.15 -5.83 14.93
C SER A 125 26.62 -6.66 13.74
N THR A 126 26.84 -7.97 13.76
CA THR A 126 26.22 -8.87 12.77
C THR A 126 24.69 -8.88 12.93
N ALA A 127 24.18 -8.84 14.16
CA ALA A 127 22.75 -8.75 14.43
C ALA A 127 22.14 -7.44 13.89
N ASP A 128 22.80 -6.30 14.11
CA ASP A 128 22.39 -4.98 13.60
C ASP A 128 22.17 -5.01 12.09
N ARG A 129 23.09 -5.67 11.37
CA ARG A 129 23.04 -5.81 9.90
C ARG A 129 21.91 -6.72 9.47
N TRP A 130 21.67 -7.84 10.17
CA TRP A 130 20.55 -8.74 9.86
C TRP A 130 19.19 -8.08 10.09
N ILE A 131 19.01 -7.40 11.22
CA ILE A 131 17.77 -6.65 11.51
C ILE A 131 17.53 -5.59 10.43
N HIS A 132 18.58 -4.88 10.02
CA HIS A 132 18.49 -3.89 8.95
C HIS A 132 18.10 -4.51 7.60
N TRP A 133 18.74 -5.61 7.18
CA TRP A 133 18.41 -6.27 5.91
C TRP A 133 17.02 -6.90 5.93
N PHE A 134 16.60 -7.47 7.06
CA PHE A 134 15.23 -7.96 7.23
C PHE A 134 14.22 -6.82 7.05
N MET A 135 14.41 -5.69 7.74
CA MET A 135 13.59 -4.49 7.55
C MET A 135 13.60 -4.00 6.09
N ALA A 136 14.78 -3.88 5.48
CA ALA A 136 14.91 -3.34 4.12
C ALA A 136 14.19 -4.21 3.09
N VAL A 137 14.33 -5.54 3.15
CA VAL A 137 13.68 -6.46 2.21
C VAL A 137 12.17 -6.41 2.35
N VAL A 138 11.65 -6.48 3.58
CA VAL A 138 10.20 -6.41 3.83
C VAL A 138 9.64 -5.06 3.39
N PHE A 139 10.34 -3.96 3.70
CA PHE A 139 9.95 -2.63 3.25
C PHE A 139 9.93 -2.52 1.72
N LEU A 140 10.91 -3.05 1.00
CA LEU A 140 10.93 -3.00 -0.46
C LEU A 140 9.75 -3.77 -1.07
N VAL A 141 9.39 -4.93 -0.53
CA VAL A 141 8.19 -5.67 -0.96
C VAL A 141 6.95 -4.83 -0.73
N LEU A 142 6.77 -4.25 0.47
CA LEU A 142 5.62 -3.42 0.81
C LEU A 142 5.54 -2.14 -0.04
N MET A 143 6.66 -1.44 -0.21
CA MET A 143 6.75 -0.22 -1.00
C MET A 143 6.36 -0.51 -2.46
N LEU A 144 6.97 -1.51 -3.09
CA LEU A 144 6.69 -1.83 -4.49
C LEU A 144 5.24 -2.26 -4.70
N THR A 145 4.74 -3.16 -3.84
CA THR A 145 3.34 -3.61 -3.91
C THR A 145 2.36 -2.48 -3.62
N GLY A 146 2.63 -1.63 -2.64
CA GLY A 146 1.82 -0.46 -2.31
C GLY A 146 1.74 0.56 -3.45
N LEU A 147 2.86 0.82 -4.14
CA LEU A 147 2.89 1.67 -5.33
C LEU A 147 2.03 1.11 -6.48
N VAL A 148 2.06 -0.21 -6.69
CA VAL A 148 1.17 -0.88 -7.68
C VAL A 148 -0.29 -0.72 -7.27
N LEU A 149 -0.63 -0.94 -6.00
CA LEU A 149 -2.01 -0.86 -5.50
C LEU A 149 -2.58 0.58 -5.55
N LEU A 150 -1.72 1.58 -5.32
CA LEU A 150 -2.13 2.99 -5.29
C LEU A 150 -2.16 3.63 -6.68
N TYR A 151 -1.14 3.40 -7.52
CA TYR A 151 -0.96 4.09 -8.80
C TYR A 151 -1.13 3.20 -10.04
N GLY A 152 -1.17 1.87 -9.86
CA GLY A 152 -1.09 0.93 -10.99
C GLY A 152 -2.24 1.04 -11.99
N ARG A 153 -3.41 1.56 -11.60
CA ARG A 153 -4.50 1.83 -12.57
C ARG A 153 -4.07 2.83 -13.65
N TRP A 154 -3.37 3.89 -13.28
CA TRP A 154 -2.92 4.91 -14.25
C TRP A 154 -1.64 4.49 -14.95
N VAL A 155 -0.74 3.82 -14.22
CA VAL A 155 0.60 3.53 -14.72
C VAL A 155 0.65 2.22 -15.49
N LEU A 156 -0.06 1.16 -15.08
CA LEU A 156 0.12 -0.20 -15.59
C LEU A 156 -0.97 -0.66 -16.57
N ILE A 157 -2.22 -0.21 -16.44
CA ILE A 157 -3.29 -0.56 -17.39
C ILE A 157 -2.90 -0.22 -18.84
N PRO A 158 -2.27 0.93 -19.15
CA PRO A 158 -1.82 1.23 -20.52
C PRO A 158 -0.84 0.22 -21.12
N TRP A 159 -0.13 -0.56 -20.29
CA TRP A 159 0.90 -1.51 -20.76
C TRP A 159 0.45 -2.97 -20.65
N LEU A 160 -0.32 -3.31 -19.62
CA LEU A 160 -0.72 -4.69 -19.30
C LEU A 160 -2.17 -5.01 -19.69
N GLY A 161 -2.96 -3.99 -20.03
CA GLY A 161 -4.41 -4.11 -20.14
C GLY A 161 -5.11 -4.30 -18.77
N PRO A 162 -6.44 -4.23 -18.73
CA PRO A 162 -7.21 -4.42 -17.50
C PRO A 162 -6.99 -5.80 -16.86
N GLU A 163 -6.93 -6.86 -17.67
CA GLU A 163 -6.78 -8.25 -17.22
C GLU A 163 -5.39 -8.48 -16.62
N GLY A 164 -4.34 -8.01 -17.30
CA GLY A 164 -2.97 -8.09 -16.81
C GLY A 164 -2.77 -7.30 -15.51
N PHE A 165 -3.30 -6.07 -15.45
CA PHE A 165 -3.29 -5.29 -14.21
C PHE A 165 -4.05 -5.98 -13.08
N SER A 166 -5.22 -6.57 -13.35
CA SER A 166 -6.00 -7.29 -12.33
C SER A 166 -5.20 -8.43 -11.71
N ALA A 167 -4.53 -9.26 -12.53
CA ALA A 167 -3.67 -10.34 -12.04
C ALA A 167 -2.49 -9.81 -11.22
N THR A 168 -1.80 -8.76 -11.71
CA THR A 168 -0.68 -8.13 -10.99
C THR A 168 -1.14 -7.53 -9.66
N ALA A 169 -2.23 -6.77 -9.64
CA ALA A 169 -2.76 -6.15 -8.44
C ALA A 169 -3.23 -7.18 -7.41
N ALA A 170 -3.82 -8.29 -7.85
CA ALA A 170 -4.20 -9.39 -6.96
C ALA A 170 -2.97 -10.02 -6.27
N PHE A 171 -1.91 -10.30 -7.03
CA PHE A 171 -0.64 -10.78 -6.48
C PHE A 171 -0.03 -9.77 -5.51
N CYS A 172 0.06 -8.49 -5.91
CA CYS A 172 0.61 -7.43 -5.07
C CYS A 172 -0.18 -7.26 -3.78
N LYS A 173 -1.51 -7.33 -3.82
CA LYS A 173 -2.35 -7.28 -2.60
C LYS A 173 -2.01 -8.42 -1.66
N TRP A 174 -1.93 -9.66 -2.16
CA TRP A 174 -1.59 -10.81 -1.32
C TRP A 174 -0.20 -10.66 -0.69
N ALA A 175 0.80 -10.29 -1.49
CA ALA A 175 2.17 -10.09 -1.01
C ALA A 175 2.27 -8.93 0.00
N HIS A 176 1.52 -7.84 -0.22
CA HIS A 176 1.49 -6.69 0.67
C HIS A 176 0.91 -7.06 2.03
N ASN A 177 -0.28 -7.67 2.04
CA ASN A 177 -0.99 -8.05 3.26
C ASN A 177 -0.20 -9.08 4.07
N LEU A 178 0.45 -10.05 3.41
CA LEU A 178 1.28 -11.04 4.10
C LEU A 178 2.58 -10.45 4.66
N SER A 179 3.15 -9.45 4.00
CA SER A 179 4.38 -8.78 4.43
C SER A 179 4.15 -7.75 5.55
N GLY A 180 2.93 -7.24 5.69
CA GLY A 180 2.55 -6.27 6.72
C GLY A 180 2.92 -6.71 8.14
N PRO A 181 2.50 -7.90 8.61
CA PRO A 181 2.89 -8.41 9.93
C PRO A 181 4.41 -8.57 10.12
N LEU A 182 5.14 -8.94 9.05
CA LEU A 182 6.61 -9.03 9.09
C LEU A 182 7.25 -7.65 9.26
N PHE A 183 6.65 -6.60 8.70
CA PHE A 183 7.12 -5.23 8.87
C PHE A 183 6.92 -4.74 10.29
N ILE A 184 5.79 -5.08 10.92
CA ILE A 184 5.56 -4.77 12.35
C ILE A 184 6.66 -5.39 13.20
N LEU A 185 6.97 -6.67 12.98
CA LEU A 185 8.07 -7.34 13.67
C LEU A 185 9.42 -6.65 13.39
N ALA A 186 9.72 -6.34 12.13
CA ALA A 186 10.94 -5.65 11.75
C ALA A 186 11.07 -4.27 12.43
N LEU A 187 9.96 -3.53 12.53
CA LEU A 187 9.90 -2.21 13.16
C LEU A 187 10.19 -2.29 14.65
N VAL A 188 9.59 -3.26 15.35
CA VAL A 188 9.84 -3.51 16.77
C VAL A 188 11.30 -3.90 17.01
N LEU A 189 11.86 -4.78 16.19
CA LEU A 189 13.27 -5.16 16.27
C LEU A 189 14.21 -3.96 16.03
N MET A 190 13.95 -3.16 15.00
CA MET A 190 14.70 -1.93 14.71
C MET A 190 14.58 -0.91 15.85
N PHE A 191 13.40 -0.74 16.43
CA PHE A 191 13.18 0.16 17.56
C PHE A 191 14.09 -0.21 18.73
N PHE A 192 14.04 -1.46 19.20
CA PHE A 192 14.85 -1.87 20.35
C PHE A 192 16.35 -1.94 20.05
N ALA A 193 16.74 -2.27 18.81
CA ALA A 193 18.14 -2.32 18.42
C ALA A 193 18.84 -0.96 18.47
N TYR A 194 18.10 0.14 18.23
CA TYR A 194 18.69 1.48 18.09
C TYR A 194 18.12 2.55 19.03
N LEU A 195 17.16 2.20 19.91
CA LEU A 195 16.49 3.15 20.80
C LEU A 195 17.48 4.01 21.58
N ARG A 196 18.51 3.39 22.16
CA ARG A 196 19.50 4.09 23.01
C ARG A 196 20.29 5.13 22.21
N GLU A 197 20.73 4.78 21.02
CA GLU A 197 21.44 5.68 20.12
C GLU A 197 20.55 6.78 19.56
N ALA A 198 19.26 6.49 19.35
CA ALA A 198 18.27 7.38 18.76
C ALA A 198 17.80 8.51 19.69
N LEU A 199 18.17 8.48 20.97
CA LEU A 199 17.83 9.55 21.91
C LEU A 199 18.55 10.86 21.54
N PHE A 200 17.77 11.94 21.47
CA PHE A 200 18.30 13.27 21.22
C PHE A 200 19.11 13.77 22.41
N LYS A 201 20.32 14.26 22.11
CA LYS A 201 21.23 14.95 23.01
C LYS A 201 21.17 16.43 22.68
N PHE A 202 20.26 17.13 23.36
CA PHE A 202 19.83 18.51 23.06
C PHE A 202 20.96 19.44 22.59
N LYS A 203 22.02 19.60 23.38
CA LYS A 203 23.14 20.51 23.06
C LYS A 203 23.85 20.16 21.74
N VAL A 204 24.13 18.87 21.51
CA VAL A 204 24.89 18.41 20.34
C VAL A 204 24.01 18.40 19.10
N ASP A 205 22.78 17.91 19.24
CA ASP A 205 21.90 17.71 18.09
C ASP A 205 21.32 19.03 17.57
N ILE A 206 21.05 20.01 18.44
CA ILE A 206 20.68 21.35 18.00
C ILE A 206 21.82 22.02 17.25
N ALA A 207 23.05 21.95 17.78
CA ALA A 207 24.22 22.47 17.08
C ALA A 207 24.39 21.79 15.71
N TRP A 208 24.09 20.50 15.61
CA TRP A 208 24.09 19.77 14.35
C TRP A 208 23.05 20.31 13.36
N PHE A 209 21.82 20.58 13.81
CA PHE A 209 20.76 21.16 12.97
C PHE A 209 21.06 22.60 12.54
N LEU A 210 21.58 23.44 13.45
CA LEU A 210 21.97 24.83 13.15
C LEU A 210 23.06 24.91 12.08
N HIS A 211 23.89 23.88 11.97
CA HIS A 211 24.91 23.76 10.93
C HIS A 211 24.50 22.87 9.77
N ALA A 212 23.24 22.44 9.69
CA ALA A 212 22.71 21.53 8.67
C ALA A 212 23.61 20.30 8.45
N GLY A 213 24.17 19.74 9.52
CA GLY A 213 25.12 18.63 9.48
C GLY A 213 26.43 18.88 8.75
N GLY A 214 26.73 20.13 8.39
CA GLY A 214 27.84 20.52 7.53
C GLY A 214 27.59 20.26 6.04
N TYR A 215 26.38 19.85 5.64
CA TYR A 215 26.07 19.49 4.25
C TYR A 215 26.07 20.69 3.31
N LEU A 216 25.73 21.88 3.83
CA LEU A 216 25.71 23.15 3.08
C LEU A 216 27.08 23.86 3.02
N GLY A 217 28.13 23.22 3.53
CA GLY A 217 29.46 23.81 3.68
C GLY A 217 29.67 24.48 5.04
N GLY A 218 30.93 24.54 5.49
CA GLY A 218 31.30 25.14 6.77
C GLY A 218 31.70 24.12 7.84
N ARG A 219 31.34 24.41 9.09
CA ARG A 219 31.77 23.64 10.27
C ARG A 219 31.19 22.21 10.27
N HIS A 220 31.98 21.25 10.73
CA HIS A 220 31.55 19.86 10.93
C HIS A 220 31.09 19.67 12.38
N PRO A 221 29.78 19.74 12.67
CA PRO A 221 29.28 19.49 14.02
C PRO A 221 29.55 18.03 14.44
N SER A 222 29.66 17.80 15.75
CA SER A 222 29.83 16.45 16.29
C SER A 222 28.66 15.55 15.88
N SER A 223 28.98 14.34 15.42
CA SER A 223 28.02 13.38 14.88
C SER A 223 27.91 12.09 15.70
N GLY A 224 28.75 11.91 16.74
CA GLY A 224 28.74 10.72 17.58
C GLY A 224 28.74 9.39 16.79
N LYS A 225 28.07 8.36 17.34
CA LYS A 225 27.81 7.09 16.60
C LYS A 225 26.72 7.27 15.54
N ILE A 226 25.66 8.02 15.85
CA ILE A 226 24.64 8.45 14.90
C ILE A 226 24.34 9.95 15.08
N ASN A 227 24.20 10.65 13.97
CA ASN A 227 24.00 12.11 13.95
C ASN A 227 22.53 12.50 14.17
N ALA A 228 22.27 13.78 14.41
CA ALA A 228 20.91 14.27 14.68
C ALA A 228 19.91 13.99 13.54
N GLY A 229 20.35 14.06 12.27
CA GLY A 229 19.53 13.69 11.13
C GLY A 229 19.17 12.20 11.10
N GLN A 230 20.11 11.31 11.46
CA GLN A 230 19.84 9.88 11.58
C GLN A 230 18.88 9.56 12.74
N LYS A 231 18.95 10.32 13.84
CA LYS A 231 17.98 10.19 14.95
C LYS A 231 16.59 10.66 14.53
N ALA A 232 16.51 11.80 13.84
CA ALA A 232 15.24 12.29 13.28
C ALA A 232 14.64 11.26 12.31
N TRP A 233 15.46 10.68 11.44
CA TRP A 233 15.04 9.62 10.52
C TRP A 233 14.56 8.37 11.27
N PHE A 234 15.26 7.94 12.32
CA PHE A 234 14.80 6.82 13.16
C PHE A 234 13.39 7.07 13.70
N TRP A 235 13.14 8.24 14.30
CA TRP A 235 11.83 8.55 14.87
C TRP A 235 10.75 8.72 13.80
N ALA A 236 11.08 9.29 12.64
CA ALA A 236 10.17 9.37 11.51
C ALA A 236 9.76 7.98 11.03
N VAL A 237 10.71 7.04 10.89
CA VAL A 237 10.42 5.65 10.49
C VAL A 237 9.63 4.91 11.56
N VAL A 238 9.94 5.10 12.85
CA VAL A 238 9.20 4.44 13.95
C VAL A 238 7.77 4.93 14.03
N ILE A 239 7.55 6.25 14.00
CA ILE A 239 6.21 6.85 14.11
C ILE A 239 5.41 6.57 12.83
N GLY A 240 5.98 6.86 11.66
CA GLY A 240 5.34 6.60 10.36
C GLY A 240 5.07 5.11 10.15
N GLY A 241 6.02 4.24 10.50
CA GLY A 241 5.85 2.79 10.46
C GLY A 241 4.76 2.28 11.40
N ALA A 242 4.62 2.86 12.59
CA ALA A 242 3.53 2.53 13.52
C ALA A 242 2.16 2.97 12.96
N LEU A 243 2.07 4.19 12.42
CA LEU A 243 0.85 4.68 11.77
C LEU A 243 0.46 3.83 10.56
N LEU A 244 1.42 3.47 9.71
CA LEU A 244 1.25 2.52 8.59
C LEU A 244 0.72 1.17 9.08
N SER A 245 1.31 0.64 10.15
CA SER A 245 0.95 -0.67 10.68
C SER A 245 -0.47 -0.67 11.26
N ILE A 246 -0.82 0.32 12.07
CA ILE A 246 -2.14 0.42 12.70
C ILE A 246 -3.23 0.60 11.64
N SER A 247 -3.01 1.52 10.70
CA SER A 247 -3.96 1.76 9.60
C SER A 247 -4.05 0.57 8.64
N GLY A 248 -2.93 -0.11 8.35
CA GLY A 248 -2.89 -1.30 7.51
C GLY A 248 -3.67 -2.47 8.12
N LEU A 249 -3.46 -2.74 9.42
CA LEU A 249 -4.22 -3.76 10.14
C LEU A 249 -5.72 -3.44 10.17
N ALA A 250 -6.11 -2.18 10.36
CA ALA A 250 -7.52 -1.79 10.28
C ALA A 250 -8.14 -2.11 8.91
N MET A 251 -7.41 -1.86 7.81
CA MET A 251 -7.86 -2.17 6.45
C MET A 251 -7.88 -3.67 6.14
N ASP A 252 -6.94 -4.44 6.66
CA ASP A 252 -6.84 -5.88 6.43
C ASP A 252 -7.88 -6.69 7.20
N PHE A 253 -8.30 -6.18 8.38
CA PHE A 253 -9.29 -6.84 9.22
C PHE A 253 -10.53 -5.96 9.44
N PRO A 254 -11.30 -5.67 8.37
CA PRO A 254 -12.44 -4.76 8.46
C PRO A 254 -13.56 -5.27 9.39
N ALA A 255 -13.60 -6.58 9.68
CA ALA A 255 -14.52 -7.17 10.64
C ALA A 255 -14.32 -6.66 12.07
N PHE A 256 -13.13 -6.15 12.41
CA PHE A 256 -12.85 -5.55 13.72
C PHE A 256 -13.00 -4.02 13.73
N VAL A 257 -13.40 -3.42 12.61
CA VAL A 257 -13.58 -1.97 12.48
C VAL A 257 -15.07 -1.63 12.47
N GLN A 258 -15.45 -0.65 13.30
CA GLN A 258 -16.85 -0.36 13.62
C GLN A 258 -17.60 0.43 12.53
N SER A 259 -16.89 1.03 11.56
CA SER A 259 -17.52 1.78 10.48
C SER A 259 -16.67 1.82 9.20
N ARG A 260 -17.33 2.05 8.06
CA ARG A 260 -16.66 2.26 6.76
C ARG A 260 -15.83 3.54 6.76
N ASP A 261 -16.30 4.55 7.47
CA ASP A 261 -15.63 5.83 7.62
C ASP A 261 -14.26 5.67 8.26
N LEU A 262 -14.15 4.83 9.30
CA LEU A 262 -12.86 4.51 9.91
C LEU A 262 -11.92 3.79 8.94
N LEU A 263 -12.42 2.95 8.04
CA LEU A 263 -11.59 2.31 7.00
C LEU A 263 -11.09 3.33 5.96
N GLN A 264 -11.90 4.34 5.64
CA GLN A 264 -11.49 5.43 4.75
C GLN A 264 -10.43 6.31 5.42
N ASP A 265 -10.62 6.65 6.69
CA ASP A 265 -9.66 7.41 7.48
C ASP A 265 -8.35 6.62 7.68
N ALA A 266 -8.45 5.30 7.89
CA ALA A 266 -7.29 4.40 7.90
C ALA A 266 -6.56 4.43 6.55
N HIS A 267 -7.27 4.34 5.42
CA HIS A 267 -6.65 4.46 4.10
C HIS A 267 -5.98 5.83 3.90
N LEU A 268 -6.55 6.92 4.42
CA LEU A 268 -5.92 8.24 4.41
C LEU A 268 -4.59 8.22 5.16
N VAL A 269 -4.62 7.81 6.44
CA VAL A 269 -3.45 7.74 7.31
C VAL A 269 -2.38 6.84 6.71
N HIS A 270 -2.79 5.70 6.15
CA HIS A 270 -1.87 4.76 5.51
C HIS A 270 -1.18 5.38 4.30
N THR A 271 -1.94 6.06 3.43
CA THR A 271 -1.38 6.71 2.23
C THR A 271 -0.44 7.85 2.60
N LEU A 272 -0.82 8.69 3.56
CA LEU A 272 0.00 9.82 4.01
C LEU A 272 1.26 9.37 4.75
N SER A 273 1.19 8.27 5.51
CA SER A 273 2.36 7.75 6.24
C SER A 273 3.34 7.01 5.32
N ALA A 274 2.88 6.57 4.14
CA ALA A 274 3.70 5.85 3.15
C ALA A 274 4.56 6.79 2.27
N VAL A 275 4.11 8.03 2.08
CA VAL A 275 4.71 9.03 1.17
C VAL A 275 5.60 9.99 1.93
#